data_AF-A0A1F5UJF4-F1
#
_entry.id   AF-A0A1F5UJF4-F1
#
_cell.length_a   1.000
_cell.length_b   1.000
_cell.length_c   1.000
_cell.angle_alpha   90.00
_cell.angle_beta   90.00
_cell.angle_gamma   90.00
#
_symmetry.space_group_name_H-M   'P 1'
#
loop_
_entity.id
_entity.type
_entity.pdbx_description
1 polymer ?
#
loop_
_entity_poly.entity_id
_entity_poly.type
_entity_poly.pdbx_seq_one_letter_code
_entity_poly.pdbx_strand_id
1 'polypeptide(L)'
;MYRLIMEQLLGIKIQGNKIQLDPSCLKAGWKSLKISYNYKGSGYNFEINITGPERRIMSCMVDKIPCENSVVDLLDDKKEHLVEIIVG
;
A
#
# COMPACT_ATOMS: atom_id res chain seq x y z
N MET A 1 1.46 -18.24 3.65
CA MET A 1 0.47 -18.56 2.60
C MET A 1 -0.64 -17.48 2.48
N TYR A 2 -0.32 -16.19 2.63
CA TYR A 2 -1.27 -15.05 2.53
C TYR A 2 -0.80 -13.94 1.56
N ARG A 3 0.38 -14.11 0.94
CA ARG A 3 1.05 -13.05 0.16
C ARG A 3 0.34 -12.79 -1.19
N LEU A 4 -0.05 -13.87 -1.88
CA LEU A 4 -0.66 -13.78 -3.22
C LEU A 4 -2.01 -13.04 -3.24
N ILE A 5 -2.81 -13.17 -2.17
CA ILE A 5 -4.13 -12.53 -2.12
C ILE A 5 -3.97 -11.02 -2.01
N MET A 6 -2.98 -10.55 -1.24
CA MET A 6 -2.65 -9.13 -1.14
C MET A 6 -2.16 -8.58 -2.49
N GLU A 7 -1.30 -9.34 -3.19
CA GLU A 7 -0.75 -8.95 -4.48
C GLU A 7 -1.81 -8.79 -5.57
N GLN A 8 -2.76 -9.73 -5.65
CA GLN A 8 -3.79 -9.74 -6.70
C GLN A 8 -4.99 -8.86 -6.37
N LEU A 9 -5.35 -8.69 -5.10
CA LEU A 9 -6.55 -7.96 -4.70
C LEU A 9 -6.30 -6.46 -4.50
N LEU A 10 -5.08 -6.10 -4.09
CA LEU A 10 -4.70 -4.73 -3.72
C LEU A 10 -3.77 -4.09 -4.75
N GLY A 11 -3.12 -4.92 -5.57
CA GLY A 11 -2.03 -4.47 -6.41
C GLY A 11 -0.75 -4.19 -5.62
N ILE A 12 -0.58 -4.76 -4.42
CA ILE A 12 0.62 -4.53 -3.61
C ILE A 12 1.60 -5.67 -3.83
N LYS A 13 2.70 -5.43 -4.55
CA LYS A 13 3.80 -6.38 -4.77
C LYS A 13 4.77 -6.34 -3.60
N ILE A 14 4.88 -7.44 -2.86
CA ILE A 14 5.82 -7.54 -1.73
C ILE A 14 7.08 -8.30 -2.20
N GLN A 15 8.14 -7.58 -2.53
CA GLN A 15 9.44 -8.15 -2.91
C GLN A 15 10.42 -8.13 -1.73
N GLY A 16 10.52 -9.26 -1.02
CA GLY A 16 11.48 -9.40 0.09
C GLY A 16 11.16 -8.43 1.24
N ASN A 17 11.96 -7.37 1.34
CA ASN A 17 11.84 -6.27 2.31
C ASN A 17 11.34 -4.97 1.66
N LYS A 18 10.78 -5.02 0.44
CA LYS A 18 10.16 -3.86 -0.20
C LYS A 18 8.74 -4.18 -0.55
N ILE A 19 7.87 -3.20 -0.36
CA ILE A 19 6.48 -3.22 -0.78
C ILE A 19 6.35 -2.21 -1.89
N GLN A 20 5.97 -2.66 -3.07
CA GLN A 20 5.66 -1.81 -4.21
C GLN A 20 4.15 -1.81 -4.43
N LEU A 21 3.55 -0.64 -4.52
CA LEU A 21 2.14 -0.49 -4.90
C LEU A 21 2.01 -0.38 -6.42
N ASP A 22 1.04 -1.10 -6.96
CA ASP A 22 0.75 -1.27 -8.38
C ASP A 22 -0.78 -1.25 -8.54
N PRO A 23 -1.39 -0.07 -8.77
CA PRO A 23 -2.85 0.09 -8.75
C PRO A 23 -3.60 -0.65 -9.87
N SER A 24 -2.90 -1.35 -10.77
CA SER A 24 -3.45 -2.05 -11.94
C SER A 24 -4.58 -3.03 -11.59
N CYS A 25 -4.55 -3.60 -10.39
CA CYS A 25 -5.52 -4.60 -9.91
C CYS A 25 -6.66 -4.03 -9.05
N LEU A 26 -6.71 -2.73 -8.75
CA LEU A 26 -7.81 -2.16 -7.98
C LEU A 26 -9.11 -2.22 -8.79
N LYS A 27 -10.13 -2.87 -8.20
CA LYS A 27 -11.49 -2.88 -8.77
C LYS A 27 -12.08 -1.47 -8.70
N ALA A 28 -12.66 -1.02 -9.81
CA ALA A 28 -13.25 0.30 -10.00
C ALA A 28 -14.45 0.64 -9.08
N GLY A 29 -14.82 -0.23 -8.13
CA GLY A 29 -15.93 -0.01 -7.20
C GLY A 29 -15.51 0.32 -5.77
N TRP A 30 -14.22 0.33 -5.46
CA TRP A 30 -13.72 0.62 -4.12
C TRP A 30 -13.54 2.13 -3.94
N LYS A 31 -14.02 2.68 -2.82
CA LYS A 31 -13.84 4.11 -2.46
C LYS A 31 -12.65 4.32 -1.53
N SER A 32 -12.48 3.41 -0.58
CA SER A 32 -11.43 3.46 0.42
C SER A 32 -11.16 2.06 0.94
N LEU A 33 -9.91 1.76 1.29
CA LEU A 33 -9.51 0.46 1.78
C LEU A 33 -8.41 0.59 2.82
N LYS A 34 -8.53 -0.18 3.90
CA LYS A 34 -7.54 -0.21 4.97
C LYS A 34 -7.00 -1.63 5.15
N ILE A 35 -5.69 -1.79 5.18
CA ILE A 35 -5.00 -3.07 5.42
C ILE A 35 -3.98 -2.88 6.52
N SER A 36 -4.01 -3.75 7.53
CA SER A 36 -2.95 -3.83 8.53
C SER A 36 -2.11 -5.07 8.26
N TYR A 37 -0.83 -4.86 7.99
CA TYR A 37 0.17 -5.90 7.77
C TYR A 37 1.25 -5.81 8.85
N ASN A 38 1.59 -6.90 9.53
CA ASN A 38 2.70 -6.91 10.47
C ASN A 38 3.90 -7.61 9.84
N TYR A 39 5.02 -6.89 9.71
CA TYR A 39 6.28 -7.43 9.23
C TYR A 39 7.29 -7.51 10.38
N LYS A 40 7.56 -8.73 10.85
CA LYS A 40 8.58 -9.04 11.89
C LYS A 40 8.48 -8.23 13.19
N GLY A 41 7.31 -7.64 13.48
CA GLY A 41 7.07 -6.81 14.67
C GLY A 41 6.81 -5.34 14.34
N SER A 42 7.09 -4.89 13.12
CA SER A 42 6.67 -3.57 12.62
C SER A 42 5.26 -3.66 12.03
N GLY A 43 4.34 -2.82 12.52
CA GLY A 43 3.00 -2.70 11.96
C GLY A 43 3.02 -1.80 10.73
N TYR A 44 2.33 -2.16 9.66
CA TYR A 44 2.17 -1.37 8.46
C TYR A 44 0.68 -1.27 8.15
N ASN A 45 0.12 -0.08 8.35
CA ASN A 45 -1.27 0.22 8.06
C ASN A 45 -1.35 0.98 6.73
N PHE A 46 -1.87 0.32 5.69
CA PHE A 46 -2.10 0.89 4.38
C PHE A 46 -3.53 1.42 4.30
N GLU A 47 -3.69 2.71 4.05
CA GLU A 47 -4.96 3.38 3.73
C GLU A 47 -4.93 3.82 2.27
N ILE A 48 -5.73 3.17 1.42
CA ILE A 48 -5.85 3.49 0.01
C ILE A 48 -7.19 4.20 -0.20
N ASN A 49 -7.16 5.44 -0.64
CA ASN A 49 -8.32 6.23 -1.03
C ASN A 49 -8.39 6.31 -2.56
N ILE A 50 -9.55 6.00 -3.13
CA ILE A 50 -9.76 5.95 -4.57
C ILE A 50 -10.78 7.04 -4.91
N THR A 51 -10.28 8.13 -5.46
CA THR A 51 -11.04 9.32 -5.83
C THR A 51 -11.52 9.31 -7.29
N GLY A 52 -10.93 8.47 -8.15
CA GLY A 52 -11.30 8.40 -9.57
C GLY A 52 -11.22 7.00 -10.17
N PRO A 53 -11.72 6.83 -11.41
CA PRO A 53 -11.64 5.56 -12.14
C PRO A 53 -10.23 5.28 -12.68
N GLU A 54 -9.34 6.26 -12.63
CA GLU A 54 -7.99 6.16 -13.15
C GLU A 54 -7.18 5.31 -12.18
N ARG A 55 -6.59 4.22 -12.68
CA ARG A 55 -5.78 3.30 -11.87
C ARG A 55 -4.36 3.84 -11.76
N ARG A 56 -4.22 5.11 -11.39
CA ARG A 56 -2.94 5.79 -11.27
C ARG A 56 -2.78 6.30 -9.84
N ILE A 57 -1.59 6.08 -9.28
CA ILE A 57 -1.23 6.74 -8.04
C ILE A 57 -1.13 8.24 -8.33
N MET A 58 -1.98 9.04 -7.69
CA MET A 58 -1.88 10.50 -7.70
C MET A 58 -0.94 10.98 -6.60
N SER A 59 -1.10 10.41 -5.40
CA SER A 59 -0.24 10.71 -4.26
C SER A 59 -0.01 9.46 -3.43
N CYS A 60 1.21 9.31 -2.93
CA CYS A 60 1.54 8.34 -1.91
C CYS A 60 2.22 9.08 -0.76
N MET A 61 1.81 8.77 0.46
CA MET A 61 2.42 9.22 1.70
C MET A 61 2.74 7.99 2.55
N VAL A 62 3.95 7.92 3.06
CA VAL A 62 4.41 6.88 4.00
C VAL A 62 4.85 7.62 5.25
N ASP A 63 4.22 7.34 6.39
CA ASP A 63 4.58 7.96 7.66
C ASP A 63 4.50 9.51 7.63
N LYS A 64 3.52 10.06 6.89
CA LYS A 64 3.38 11.49 6.53
C LYS A 64 4.46 12.05 5.60
N ILE A 65 5.29 11.20 5.00
CA ILE A 65 6.33 11.59 4.06
C ILE A 65 5.84 11.29 2.64
N PRO A 66 5.81 12.27 1.72
CA PRO A 66 5.43 12.01 0.34
C PRO A 66 6.42 11.04 -0.33
N CYS A 67 5.90 9.98 -0.96
CA CYS A 67 6.67 8.96 -1.67
C CYS A 67 6.25 8.91 -3.13
N GLU A 68 7.06 9.46 -4.02
CA GLU A 68 6.72 9.54 -5.46
C GLU A 68 6.74 8.20 -6.20
N ASN A 69 7.39 7.17 -5.65
CA ASN A 69 7.59 5.90 -6.33
C ASN A 69 6.69 4.76 -5.84
N SER A 70 5.82 5.02 -4.87
CA SER A 70 4.92 4.00 -4.29
C SER A 70 5.65 2.72 -3.82
N VAL A 71 6.92 2.85 -3.46
CA VAL A 71 7.76 1.80 -2.87
C VAL A 71 7.97 2.15 -1.40
N VAL A 72 7.60 1.22 -0.53
CA VAL A 72 7.76 1.27 0.91
C VAL A 72 8.79 0.22 1.31
N ASP A 73 9.89 0.63 1.91
CA ASP A 73 10.86 -0.29 2.49
C ASP A 73 10.32 -0.84 3.82
N LEU A 74 10.24 -2.17 3.93
CA LEU A 74 9.92 -2.90 5.14
C LEU A 74 11.15 -2.93 6.04
N LEU A 75 11.11 -2.12 7.09
CA LEU A 75 12.14 -2.01 8.10
C LEU A 75 11.66 -2.71 9.37
N ASP A 76 12.57 -3.45 9.99
CA ASP A 76 12.35 -4.09 11.30
C ASP A 76 12.59 -3.06 12.42
N ASP A 77 11.82 -1.98 12.43
CA ASP A 77 11.93 -0.92 13.45
C ASP A 77 10.98 -1.16 14.64
N LYS A 78 10.15 -2.22 14.60
CA LYS A 78 9.05 -2.51 15.54
C LYS A 78 8.09 -1.34 15.75
N LYS A 79 8.00 -0.44 14.77
CA LYS A 79 7.09 0.70 14.78
C LYS A 79 5.88 0.45 13.89
N GLU A 80 4.84 1.22 14.15
CA GLU A 80 3.69 1.32 13.28
C GLU A 80 3.97 2.37 12.20
N HIS A 81 3.84 1.96 10.95
CA HIS A 81 3.99 2.78 9.77
C HIS A 81 2.65 2.95 9.09
N LEU A 82 2.27 4.19 8.81
CA LEU A 82 0.98 4.51 8.21
C LEU A 82 1.19 4.95 6.76
N VAL A 83 0.64 4.21 5.81
CA VAL A 83 0.83 4.43 4.38
C VAL A 83 -0.49 4.88 3.77
N GLU A 84 -0.58 6.15 3.40
CA GLU A 84 -1.75 6.75 2.77
C GLU A 84 -1.52 6.86 1.26
N ILE A 85 -2.40 6.27 0.46
CA ILE A 85 -2.35 6.34 -1.00
C ILE A 85 -3.62 6.98 -1.51
N ILE A 86 -3.49 7.91 -2.45
CA ILE A 86 -4.59 8.49 -3.19
C ILE A 86 -4.46 8.04 -4.64
N VAL A 87 -5.45 7.29 -5.09
CA VAL A 87 -5.60 6.81 -6.47
C VAL A 87 -6.71 7.65 -7.08
N GLY A 88 -6.39 8.43 -8.10
CA GLY A 88 -7.31 9.33 -8.78
C GLY A 88 -7.24 9.07 -10.24
#